data_AF-A0A9E5YN25-F1
#
_entry.id   AF-A0A9E5YN25-F1
#
_cell.length_a   1.000
_cell.length_b   1.000
_cell.length_c   1.000
_cell.angle_alpha   90.00
_cell.angle_beta   90.00
_cell.angle_gamma   90.00
#
_symmetry.space_group_name_H-M   'P 1'
#
loop_
_entity.id
_entity.type
_entity.pdbx_description
1 polymer ?
#
loop_
_entity_poly.entity_id
_entity_poly.type
_entity_poly.pdbx_seq_one_letter_code
_entity_poly.pdbx_strand_id
1 'polypeptide(L)'
;MKFYQDKRSVEFKVGLFTLLAIIILILGYSWFMEVMENRKYTELQVKFSNAGNIEPGSAVSILGVKKGRVKDISIKSDGVTLNLQVELDFPLKKDTEFYIIETDIMGDVQVEIIPGQDNEMLDLSLVHHGFRNQGISGFVSQLGILVRDVQELMNSISEDKEFIKGLFSFADSSQSFINKLNKSYDKNYENIENLIANASSISDKLETIISQNEESINSSLNLTNEVLNDFNSTLSEMDIIVKNFQDLSTKLVEEDSSFNKIITEKELYEKLLKSAVSLDSLLIDIKKNPGKYFKIKVF
;
A
#
# COMPACT_ATOMS: atom_id res chain seq x y z
N MET A 1 44.15 60.81 4.28
CA MET A 1 43.12 60.49 3.27
C MET A 1 43.78 59.91 2.01
N LYS A 2 43.98 58.60 1.93
CA LYS A 2 44.32 57.89 0.68
C LYS A 2 43.69 56.49 0.75
N PHE A 3 42.38 56.39 0.57
CA PHE A 3 41.62 55.14 0.70
C PHE A 3 40.72 54.85 -0.51
N TYR A 4 40.99 55.45 -1.68
CA TYR A 4 40.04 55.45 -2.80
C TYR A 4 40.68 55.39 -4.20
N GLN A 5 41.90 54.85 -4.37
CA GLN A 5 42.49 54.69 -5.71
C GLN A 5 42.32 53.29 -6.34
N ASP A 6 41.91 52.27 -5.57
CA ASP A 6 41.83 50.88 -6.07
C ASP A 6 40.42 50.33 -6.33
N LYS A 7 39.36 51.13 -6.11
CA LYS A 7 37.96 50.66 -6.28
C LYS A 7 37.69 50.10 -7.68
N ARG A 8 38.17 50.76 -8.73
CA ARG A 8 38.01 50.30 -10.12
C ARG A 8 38.71 48.97 -10.42
N SER A 9 39.88 48.74 -9.81
CA SER A 9 40.64 47.48 -9.94
C SER A 9 39.91 46.33 -9.24
N VAL A 10 39.34 46.60 -8.06
CA VAL A 10 38.51 45.63 -7.32
C VAL A 10 37.20 45.34 -8.06
N GLU A 11 36.50 46.36 -8.54
CA GLU A 11 35.26 46.20 -9.34
C GLU A 11 35.49 45.39 -10.62
N PHE A 12 36.59 45.63 -11.33
CA PHE A 12 36.96 44.85 -12.52
C PHE A 12 37.31 43.39 -12.18
N LYS A 13 38.05 43.15 -11.10
CA LYS A 13 38.39 41.78 -10.63
C LYS A 13 37.15 41.01 -10.20
N VAL A 14 36.21 41.66 -9.52
CA VAL A 14 34.94 41.05 -9.11
C VAL A 14 34.07 40.77 -10.34
N GLY A 15 34.00 41.69 -11.31
CA GLY A 15 33.30 41.47 -12.58
C GLY A 15 33.87 40.29 -13.38
N LEU A 16 35.20 40.21 -13.50
CA LEU A 16 35.88 39.11 -14.18
C LEU A 16 35.69 37.77 -13.45
N PHE A 17 35.73 37.76 -12.12
CA PHE A 17 35.47 36.56 -11.31
C PHE A 17 34.04 36.06 -11.51
N THR A 18 33.05 36.94 -11.48
CA THR A 18 31.64 36.59 -11.74
C THR A 18 31.45 36.05 -13.15
N LEU A 19 32.11 36.64 -14.15
CA LEU A 19 32.02 36.19 -15.54
C LEU A 19 32.67 34.80 -15.71
N LEU A 20 33.82 34.55 -15.09
CA LEU A 20 34.45 33.24 -15.05
C LEU A 20 33.57 32.20 -14.33
N ALA A 21 32.94 32.56 -13.21
CA ALA A 21 32.03 31.68 -12.51
C ALA A 21 30.81 31.29 -13.37
N ILE A 22 30.24 32.23 -14.12
CA ILE A 22 29.14 31.96 -15.06
C ILE A 22 29.60 31.02 -16.18
N ILE A 23 30.79 31.24 -16.76
CA ILE A 23 31.35 30.37 -17.80
C ILE A 23 31.53 28.94 -17.27
N ILE A 24 32.12 28.79 -16.08
CA ILE A 24 32.32 27.49 -15.44
C ILE A 24 30.96 26.81 -15.16
N LEU A 25 29.95 27.56 -14.74
CA LEU A 25 28.61 27.03 -14.48
C LEU A 25 27.95 26.53 -15.77
N ILE A 26 28.04 27.29 -16.87
CA ILE A 26 27.52 26.88 -18.19
C ILE A 26 28.22 25.62 -18.68
N LEU A 27 29.56 25.58 -18.60
CA LEU A 27 30.35 24.41 -19.00
C LEU A 27 30.04 23.19 -18.11
N GLY A 28 29.91 23.39 -16.81
CA GLY A 28 29.55 22.35 -15.86
C GLY A 28 28.15 21.80 -16.08
N TYR A 29 27.18 22.66 -16.38
CA TYR A 29 25.82 22.27 -16.74
C TYR A 29 25.79 21.45 -18.04
N SER A 30 26.49 21.90 -19.08
CA SER A 30 26.57 21.19 -20.36
C SER A 30 27.21 19.81 -20.21
N TRP A 31 28.32 19.72 -19.46
CA TRP A 31 29.01 18.45 -19.19
C TRP A 31 28.14 17.48 -18.38
N PHE A 32 27.41 17.99 -17.38
CA PHE A 32 26.48 17.19 -16.58
C PHE A 32 25.34 16.61 -17.43
N MET A 33 24.82 17.38 -18.40
CA MET A 33 23.78 16.93 -19.30
C MET A 33 24.27 15.83 -20.25
N GLU A 34 25.48 15.97 -20.80
CA GLU A 34 26.10 15.00 -21.71
C GLU A 34 26.37 13.64 -21.03
N VAL A 35 26.79 13.64 -19.77
CA VAL A 35 26.98 12.42 -18.97
C VAL A 35 25.64 11.71 -18.69
N MET A 36 24.53 12.45 -18.52
CA MET A 36 23.20 11.87 -18.37
C MET A 36 22.66 11.27 -19.68
N GLU A 37 23.02 11.85 -20.83
CA GLU A 37 22.50 11.47 -22.14
C GLU A 37 23.25 10.25 -22.75
N ASN A 38 24.50 10.00 -22.35
CA ASN A 38 25.31 8.90 -22.89
C ASN A 38 24.97 7.49 -22.34
N ARG A 39 23.99 7.38 -21.43
CA ARG A 39 23.43 6.08 -21.03
C ARG A 39 22.44 5.63 -22.08
N LYS A 40 22.65 4.44 -22.64
CA LYS A 40 21.76 3.81 -23.64
C LYS A 40 20.46 3.38 -22.97
N TYR A 41 19.58 4.33 -22.76
CA TYR A 41 18.26 4.04 -22.27
C TYR A 41 17.35 3.63 -23.42
N THR A 42 16.57 2.59 -23.16
CA THR A 42 15.47 2.16 -24.01
C THR A 42 14.19 2.83 -23.51
N GLU A 43 13.43 3.42 -24.42
CA GLU A 43 12.12 3.96 -24.12
C GLU A 43 11.06 2.89 -24.33
N LEU A 44 10.14 2.76 -23.38
CA LEU A 44 9.03 1.81 -23.46
C LEU A 44 7.75 2.47 -22.93
N GLN A 45 6.60 2.14 -23.51
CA GLN A 45 5.31 2.69 -23.12
C GLN A 45 4.46 1.64 -22.42
N VAL A 46 3.98 1.95 -21.22
CA VAL A 46 3.11 1.05 -20.46
C VAL A 46 1.86 1.79 -20.02
N LYS A 47 0.72 1.19 -20.31
CA LYS A 47 -0.60 1.69 -19.93
C LYS A 47 -1.08 1.01 -18.66
N PHE A 48 -1.49 1.81 -17.69
CA PHE A 48 -2.11 1.40 -16.44
C PHE A 48 -3.52 1.97 -16.33
N SER A 49 -4.40 1.29 -15.59
CA SER A 49 -5.73 1.82 -15.26
C SER A 49 -5.66 2.98 -14.25
N ASN A 50 -4.68 2.94 -13.34
CA ASN A 50 -4.44 3.97 -12.33
C ASN A 50 -2.94 4.06 -12.00
N ALA A 51 -2.37 5.26 -12.07
CA ALA A 51 -0.96 5.52 -11.76
C ALA A 51 -0.66 5.64 -10.25
N GLY A 52 -1.70 5.88 -9.42
CA GLY A 52 -1.69 6.14 -7.97
C GLY A 52 -0.33 6.46 -7.37
N ASN A 53 0.06 7.72 -7.56
CA ASN A 53 1.26 8.42 -7.07
C ASN A 53 2.56 8.25 -7.86
N ILE A 54 2.54 7.62 -9.04
CA ILE A 54 3.70 7.72 -9.94
C ILE A 54 3.84 9.16 -10.45
N GLU A 55 5.05 9.69 -10.36
CA GLU A 55 5.42 11.02 -10.84
C GLU A 55 6.56 10.93 -11.88
N PRO A 56 6.74 11.94 -12.74
CA PRO A 56 7.93 12.02 -13.58
C PRO A 56 9.19 11.99 -12.71
N GLY A 57 10.05 11.01 -12.96
CA GLY A 57 11.25 10.74 -12.16
C GLY A 57 11.13 9.56 -11.19
N SER A 58 9.94 9.01 -10.94
CA SER A 58 9.76 7.76 -10.17
C SER A 58 10.65 6.65 -10.71
N ALA A 59 11.17 5.80 -9.83
CA ALA A 59 12.11 4.76 -10.20
C ALA A 59 11.45 3.69 -11.09
N VAL A 60 12.26 3.09 -11.96
CA VAL A 60 11.91 1.86 -12.68
C VAL A 60 12.94 0.81 -12.33
N SER A 61 12.51 -0.36 -11.89
CA SER A 61 13.34 -1.47 -11.47
C SER A 61 13.08 -2.72 -12.31
N ILE A 62 14.10 -3.56 -12.41
CA ILE A 62 14.01 -4.89 -13.00
C ILE A 62 14.46 -5.87 -11.91
N LEU A 63 13.56 -6.77 -11.50
CA LEU A 63 13.80 -7.72 -10.40
C LEU A 63 14.31 -7.02 -9.13
N GLY A 64 13.73 -5.87 -8.78
CA GLY A 64 14.07 -5.06 -7.61
C GLY A 64 15.34 -4.20 -7.77
N VAL A 65 16.06 -4.28 -8.89
CA VAL A 65 17.25 -3.45 -9.14
C VAL A 65 16.86 -2.21 -9.93
N LYS A 66 17.15 -1.01 -9.41
CA LYS A 66 16.90 0.26 -10.11
C LYS A 66 17.67 0.32 -11.43
N LYS A 67 16.95 0.38 -12.54
CA LYS A 67 17.48 0.37 -13.91
C LYS A 67 16.94 1.51 -14.76
N GLY A 68 16.03 2.32 -14.24
CA GLY A 68 15.43 3.38 -15.01
C GLY A 68 14.63 4.38 -14.19
N ARG A 69 13.86 5.18 -14.93
CA ARG A 69 12.94 6.19 -14.39
C ARG A 69 11.74 6.40 -15.30
N VAL A 70 10.65 6.90 -14.73
CA VAL A 70 9.50 7.40 -15.49
C VAL A 70 9.90 8.73 -16.12
N LYS A 71 9.86 8.81 -17.46
CA LYS A 71 10.21 10.02 -18.22
C LYS A 71 9.06 11.02 -18.21
N ASP A 72 7.87 10.55 -18.58
CA ASP A 72 6.66 11.36 -18.61
C ASP A 72 5.40 10.51 -18.44
N ILE A 73 4.30 11.20 -18.14
CA ILE A 73 2.99 10.62 -17.83
C ILE A 73 1.95 11.28 -18.72
N SER A 74 1.20 10.47 -19.46
CA SER A 74 0.13 10.91 -20.35
C SER A 74 -1.20 10.31 -19.93
N ILE A 75 -2.15 11.16 -19.53
CA ILE A 75 -3.50 10.73 -19.16
C ILE A 75 -4.38 10.68 -20.42
N LYS A 76 -5.07 9.56 -20.63
CA LYS A 76 -6.02 9.34 -21.72
C LYS A 76 -7.39 8.94 -21.15
N SER A 77 -8.43 8.94 -21.97
CA SER A 77 -9.80 8.60 -21.55
C SER A 77 -9.96 7.18 -20.99
N ASP A 78 -9.00 6.30 -21.27
CA ASP A 78 -9.02 4.88 -20.97
C ASP A 78 -7.90 4.45 -20.00
N GLY A 79 -7.23 5.39 -19.33
CA GLY A 79 -6.20 5.15 -18.33
C GLY A 79 -5.02 6.12 -18.40
N VAL A 80 -3.88 5.72 -17.83
CA VAL A 80 -2.63 6.50 -17.82
C VAL A 80 -1.56 5.72 -18.57
N THR A 81 -0.89 6.37 -19.52
CA THR A 81 0.29 5.83 -20.21
C THR A 81 1.55 6.43 -19.60
N LEU A 82 2.45 5.57 -19.12
CA LEU A 82 3.78 5.96 -18.63
C LEU A 82 4.80 5.70 -19.73
N ASN A 83 5.65 6.70 -20.00
CA ASN A 83 6.83 6.54 -20.82
C ASN A 83 8.01 6.26 -19.89
N LEU A 84 8.54 5.04 -19.92
CA LEU A 84 9.65 4.63 -19.07
C LEU A 84 10.96 4.73 -19.85
N GLN A 85 12.00 5.13 -19.14
CA GLN A 85 13.37 5.18 -19.64
C GLN A 85 14.19 4.15 -18.86
N VAL A 86 14.59 3.04 -19.50
CA VAL A 86 15.16 1.86 -18.82
C VAL A 86 16.48 1.43 -19.47
N GLU A 87 17.49 1.19 -18.64
CA GLU A 87 18.77 0.58 -19.02
C GLU A 87 18.58 -0.94 -19.07
N LEU A 88 18.54 -1.50 -20.28
CA LEU A 88 18.35 -2.93 -20.51
C LEU A 88 19.71 -3.61 -20.71
N ASP A 89 20.07 -4.51 -19.79
CA ASP A 89 21.25 -5.38 -19.93
C ASP A 89 20.98 -6.58 -20.87
N PHE A 90 19.70 -6.91 -21.07
CA PHE A 90 19.22 -8.03 -21.88
C PHE A 90 17.88 -7.69 -22.54
N PRO A 91 17.54 -8.32 -23.69
CA PRO A 91 16.25 -8.11 -24.34
C PRO A 91 15.10 -8.68 -23.51
N LEU A 92 14.04 -7.89 -23.33
CA LEU A 92 12.80 -8.32 -22.66
C LEU A 92 12.02 -9.31 -23.53
N LYS A 93 11.30 -10.22 -22.88
CA LYS A 93 10.49 -11.28 -23.52
C LYS A 93 9.03 -10.88 -23.60
N LYS A 94 8.27 -11.49 -24.51
CA LYS A 94 6.87 -11.13 -24.77
C LYS A 94 5.96 -11.23 -23.55
N ASP A 95 6.24 -12.17 -22.66
CA ASP A 95 5.57 -12.40 -21.39
C ASP A 95 6.14 -11.56 -20.22
N THR A 96 6.89 -10.50 -20.52
CA THR A 96 7.32 -9.53 -19.50
C THR A 96 6.11 -8.80 -18.93
N GLU A 97 6.04 -8.76 -17.60
CA GLU A 97 4.97 -8.09 -16.87
C GLU A 97 5.47 -6.79 -16.25
N PHE A 98 4.57 -5.80 -16.20
CA PHE A 98 4.84 -4.48 -15.65
C PHE A 98 3.92 -4.21 -14.48
N TYR A 99 4.49 -3.89 -13.33
CA TYR A 99 3.74 -3.62 -12.10
C TYR A 99 4.06 -2.23 -11.57
N ILE A 100 3.03 -1.47 -11.16
CA ILE A 100 3.24 -0.41 -10.18
C ILE A 100 3.22 -1.08 -8.82
N ILE A 101 4.32 -0.97 -8.09
CA ILE A 101 4.46 -1.48 -6.72
C ILE A 101 4.77 -0.32 -5.78
N GLU A 102 4.33 -0.47 -4.54
CA GLU A 102 4.71 0.44 -3.46
C GLU A 102 6.10 0.06 -2.97
N THR A 103 7.00 1.04 -2.88
CA THR A 103 8.34 0.85 -2.30
C THR A 103 8.31 1.00 -0.79
N ASP A 104 7.32 1.73 -0.27
CA ASP A 104 7.13 1.97 1.15
C ASP A 104 5.65 2.04 1.55
N ILE A 105 5.42 2.38 2.80
CA ILE A 105 4.09 2.55 3.40
C ILE A 105 3.51 3.95 3.30
N MET A 106 4.31 4.94 2.89
CA MET A 106 3.84 6.28 2.60
C MET A 106 3.12 6.35 1.26
N GLY A 107 3.23 5.28 0.47
CA GLY A 107 2.66 5.19 -0.84
C GLY A 107 3.59 5.76 -1.90
N ASP A 108 4.90 5.83 -1.62
CA ASP A 108 5.88 5.97 -2.68
C ASP A 108 5.82 4.72 -3.54
N VAL A 109 5.84 4.95 -4.85
CA VAL A 109 5.62 3.93 -5.85
C VAL A 109 6.71 3.94 -6.90
N GLN A 110 7.01 2.75 -7.41
CA GLN A 110 7.91 2.55 -8.53
C GLN A 110 7.30 1.59 -9.55
N VAL A 111 7.83 1.61 -10.77
CA VAL A 111 7.48 0.61 -11.78
C VAL A 111 8.46 -0.56 -11.70
N GLU A 112 7.97 -1.75 -11.44
CA GLU A 112 8.70 -3.01 -11.44
C GLU A 112 8.47 -3.74 -12.77
N ILE A 113 9.55 -4.16 -13.40
CA ILE A 113 9.54 -4.98 -14.62
C ILE A 113 9.96 -6.38 -14.24
N ILE A 114 9.09 -7.36 -14.47
CA ILE A 114 9.37 -8.78 -14.28
C ILE A 114 9.62 -9.40 -15.66
N PRO A 115 10.89 -9.69 -16.02
CA PRO A 115 11.20 -10.29 -17.30
C PRO A 115 10.58 -11.68 -17.41
N GLY A 116 9.93 -11.92 -18.54
CA GLY A 116 9.36 -13.22 -18.84
C GLY A 116 10.39 -14.24 -19.35
N GLN A 117 9.93 -15.46 -19.63
CA GLN A 117 10.73 -16.60 -20.06
C GLN A 117 10.41 -17.06 -21.50
N ASP A 118 9.56 -16.32 -22.23
CA ASP A 118 9.18 -16.66 -23.59
C ASP A 118 10.41 -16.64 -24.55
N ASN A 119 10.32 -17.45 -25.60
CA ASN A 119 11.28 -17.45 -26.69
C ASN A 119 11.13 -16.18 -27.55
N GLU A 120 9.93 -15.62 -27.66
CA GLU A 120 9.67 -14.39 -28.41
C GLU A 120 10.14 -13.13 -27.67
N MET A 121 10.75 -12.20 -28.40
CA MET A 121 11.15 -10.90 -27.85
C MET A 121 9.95 -9.97 -27.73
N LEU A 122 9.97 -9.13 -26.71
CA LEU A 122 8.99 -8.06 -26.54
C LEU A 122 9.17 -7.00 -27.62
N ASP A 123 8.08 -6.62 -28.30
CA ASP A 123 8.08 -5.47 -29.20
C ASP A 123 7.92 -4.17 -28.40
N LEU A 124 9.04 -3.49 -28.16
CA LEU A 124 9.13 -2.25 -27.40
C LEU A 124 8.44 -1.04 -28.05
N SER A 125 8.03 -1.16 -29.32
CA SER A 125 7.31 -0.10 -30.03
C SER A 125 5.81 -0.07 -29.70
N LEU A 126 5.29 -1.16 -29.13
CA LEU A 126 3.90 -1.28 -28.74
C LEU A 126 3.65 -0.72 -27.34
N VAL A 127 2.41 -0.32 -27.09
CA VAL A 127 1.97 0.04 -25.73
C VAL A 127 1.65 -1.24 -24.98
N HIS A 128 2.38 -1.51 -23.90
CA HIS A 128 2.15 -2.67 -23.05
C HIS A 128 1.11 -2.36 -21.97
N HIS A 129 0.51 -3.41 -21.41
CA HIS A 129 -0.42 -3.28 -20.29
C HIS A 129 0.31 -3.59 -18.99
N GLY A 130 0.17 -2.70 -18.03
CA GLY A 130 0.68 -2.89 -16.69
C GLY A 130 -0.43 -3.00 -15.66
N PHE A 131 -0.11 -3.65 -14.56
CA PHE A 131 -1.00 -3.87 -13.44
C PHE A 131 -0.52 -3.06 -12.23
N ARG A 132 -1.43 -2.76 -11.31
CA ARG A 132 -1.03 -2.21 -10.00
C ARG A 132 -1.14 -3.33 -8.99
N ASN A 133 -0.03 -3.62 -8.30
CA ASN A 133 -0.10 -4.47 -7.13
C ASN A 133 -0.51 -3.59 -5.93
N GLN A 134 -1.46 -4.07 -5.12
CA GLN A 134 -1.76 -3.42 -3.85
C GLN A 134 -0.66 -3.84 -2.88
N GLY A 135 0.22 -2.90 -2.57
CA GLY A 135 1.29 -3.09 -1.60
C GLY A 135 0.76 -3.11 -0.16
N ILE A 136 1.70 -3.02 0.78
CA ILE A 136 1.41 -3.15 2.20
C ILE A 136 0.56 -1.96 2.70
N SER A 137 0.62 -0.79 2.06
CA SER A 137 -0.25 0.33 2.44
C SER A 137 -1.72 0.03 2.16
N GLY A 138 -2.03 -0.70 1.08
CA GLY A 138 -3.37 -1.19 0.78
C GLY A 138 -3.88 -2.14 1.85
N PHE A 139 -3.01 -3.00 2.35
CA PHE A 139 -3.32 -3.90 3.46
C PHE A 139 -3.55 -3.16 4.80
N VAL A 140 -2.66 -2.22 5.17
CA VAL A 140 -2.82 -1.35 6.37
C VAL A 140 -4.12 -0.57 6.32
N SER A 141 -4.45 0.01 5.17
CA SER A 141 -5.68 0.77 4.97
C SER A 141 -6.91 -0.11 5.19
N GLN A 142 -6.86 -1.35 4.69
CA GLN A 142 -7.97 -2.30 4.84
C GLN A 142 -8.15 -2.77 6.28
N LEU A 143 -7.05 -2.97 7.01
CA LEU A 143 -7.10 -3.22 8.46
C LEU A 143 -7.68 -2.01 9.21
N GLY A 144 -7.31 -0.79 8.83
CA GLY A 144 -7.88 0.42 9.44
C GLY A 144 -9.40 0.52 9.24
N ILE A 145 -9.90 0.11 8.08
CA ILE A 145 -11.35 0.02 7.80
C ILE A 145 -11.99 -1.01 8.74
N LEU A 146 -11.42 -2.22 8.86
CA LEU A 146 -11.93 -3.25 9.78
C LEU A 146 -11.97 -2.76 11.22
N VAL A 147 -10.92 -2.07 11.70
CA VAL A 147 -10.88 -1.51 13.05
C VAL A 147 -12.01 -0.50 13.25
N ARG A 148 -12.27 0.37 12.27
CA ARG A 148 -13.35 1.35 12.36
C ARG A 148 -14.72 0.69 12.38
N ASP A 149 -14.95 -0.32 11.53
CA ASP A 149 -16.24 -1.00 11.46
C ASP A 149 -16.57 -1.73 12.77
N VAL A 150 -15.54 -2.28 13.43
CA VAL A 150 -15.69 -2.87 14.77
C VAL A 150 -16.04 -1.80 15.79
N GLN A 151 -15.42 -0.62 15.73
CA GLN A 151 -15.78 0.50 16.61
C GLN A 151 -17.20 1.00 16.36
N GLU A 152 -17.63 1.10 15.10
CA GLU A 152 -19.01 1.46 14.72
C GLU A 152 -20.02 0.43 15.22
N LEU A 153 -19.73 -0.86 15.04
CA LEU A 153 -20.49 -1.95 15.65
C LEU A 153 -20.61 -1.80 17.16
N MET A 154 -19.50 -1.53 17.84
CA MET A 154 -19.51 -1.39 19.29
C MET A 154 -20.32 -0.21 19.80
N ASN A 155 -20.29 0.92 19.08
CA ASN A 155 -21.05 2.11 19.44
C ASN A 155 -22.54 1.95 19.16
N SER A 156 -22.90 1.08 18.20
CA SER A 156 -24.27 0.88 17.75
C SER A 156 -25.02 -0.24 18.46
N ILE A 157 -24.37 -1.06 19.30
CA ILE A 157 -25.00 -2.16 20.09
C ILE A 157 -26.23 -1.70 20.90
N SER A 158 -26.27 -0.44 21.33
CA SER A 158 -27.39 0.11 22.10
C SER A 158 -28.61 0.50 21.25
N GLU A 159 -28.47 0.49 19.92
CA GLU A 159 -29.49 0.89 18.95
C GLU A 159 -29.65 -0.20 17.88
N ASP A 160 -30.66 -1.06 18.03
CA ASP A 160 -30.86 -2.28 17.23
C ASP A 160 -30.67 -2.08 15.71
N LYS A 161 -31.20 -0.98 15.14
CA LYS A 161 -31.08 -0.69 13.69
C LYS A 161 -29.66 -0.34 13.24
N GLU A 162 -28.94 0.45 14.03
CA GLU A 162 -27.58 0.85 13.70
C GLU A 162 -26.62 -0.33 13.93
N PHE A 163 -26.88 -1.18 14.92
CA PHE A 163 -26.09 -2.40 15.16
C PHE A 163 -26.14 -3.33 13.96
N ILE A 164 -27.35 -3.58 13.44
CA ILE A 164 -27.55 -4.38 12.24
C ILE A 164 -26.80 -3.80 11.04
N LYS A 165 -26.89 -2.48 10.82
CA LYS A 165 -26.17 -1.82 9.74
C LYS A 165 -24.65 -1.95 9.89
N GLY A 166 -24.15 -1.84 11.12
CA GLY A 166 -22.74 -2.08 11.43
C GLY A 166 -22.31 -3.52 11.12
N LEU A 167 -23.18 -4.52 11.35
CA LEU A 167 -22.88 -5.92 11.04
C LEU A 167 -22.70 -6.13 9.54
N PHE A 168 -23.58 -5.55 8.73
CA PHE A 168 -23.47 -5.58 7.27
C PHE A 168 -22.19 -4.89 6.79
N SER A 169 -21.89 -3.68 7.28
CA SER A 169 -20.65 -2.97 6.92
C SER A 169 -19.40 -3.78 7.27
N PHE A 170 -19.37 -4.39 8.45
CA PHE A 170 -18.24 -5.21 8.88
C PHE A 170 -18.10 -6.49 8.04
N ALA A 171 -19.21 -7.15 7.70
CA ALA A 171 -19.20 -8.30 6.80
C ALA A 171 -18.65 -7.93 5.41
N ASP A 172 -19.12 -6.83 4.83
CA ASP A 172 -18.64 -6.34 3.54
C ASP A 172 -17.14 -5.99 3.58
N SER A 173 -16.68 -5.32 4.63
CA SER A 173 -15.27 -4.97 4.82
C SER A 173 -14.40 -6.19 5.04
N SER A 174 -14.89 -7.21 5.76
CA SER A 174 -14.21 -8.49 5.95
C SER A 174 -14.05 -9.24 4.62
N GLN A 175 -15.11 -9.30 3.82
CA GLN A 175 -15.07 -9.89 2.49
C GLN A 175 -14.10 -9.13 1.56
N SER A 176 -14.12 -7.80 1.61
CA SER A 176 -13.19 -6.94 0.87
C SER A 176 -11.73 -7.17 1.30
N PHE A 177 -11.48 -7.33 2.60
CA PHE A 177 -10.18 -7.65 3.16
C PHE A 177 -9.65 -8.99 2.65
N ILE A 178 -10.47 -10.05 2.66
CA ILE A 178 -10.11 -11.37 2.11
C ILE A 178 -9.81 -11.27 0.61
N ASN A 179 -10.69 -10.60 -0.15
CA ASN A 179 -10.54 -10.47 -1.59
C ASN A 179 -9.24 -9.74 -1.97
N LYS A 180 -8.81 -8.78 -1.16
CA LYS A 180 -7.53 -8.08 -1.34
C LYS A 180 -6.35 -8.93 -0.92
N LEU A 181 -6.44 -9.63 0.21
CA LEU A 181 -5.42 -10.59 0.65
C LEU A 181 -5.15 -11.69 -0.39
N ASN A 182 -6.20 -12.27 -0.97
CA ASN A 182 -6.10 -13.30 -2.00
C ASN A 182 -5.45 -12.79 -3.30
N LYS A 183 -5.54 -11.48 -3.58
CA LYS A 183 -4.98 -10.86 -4.80
C LYS A 183 -3.54 -10.40 -4.67
N SER A 184 -3.06 -10.16 -3.45
CA SER A 184 -1.67 -9.76 -3.18
C SER A 184 -0.74 -10.97 -2.96
N TYR A 185 -1.22 -12.20 -3.22
CA TYR A 185 -0.56 -13.44 -2.81
C TYR A 185 0.26 -14.09 -3.92
N ASP A 186 1.58 -13.96 -3.83
CA ASP A 186 2.52 -14.96 -4.36
C ASP A 186 2.76 -16.03 -3.28
N LYS A 187 2.75 -17.31 -3.69
CA LYS A 187 2.55 -18.57 -2.94
C LYS A 187 3.45 -18.91 -1.72
N ASN A 188 4.06 -17.97 -1.01
CA ASN A 188 5.22 -18.28 -0.17
C ASN A 188 5.16 -18.03 1.34
N TYR A 189 3.98 -18.02 2.00
CA TYR A 189 3.96 -17.94 3.48
C TYR A 189 2.78 -18.67 4.14
N GLU A 190 3.07 -19.62 5.02
CA GLU A 190 2.11 -20.35 5.88
C GLU A 190 1.33 -19.41 6.84
N ASN A 191 1.96 -18.30 7.28
CA ASN A 191 1.33 -17.39 8.25
C ASN A 191 0.25 -16.48 7.63
N ILE A 192 0.37 -16.11 6.36
CA ILE A 192 -0.68 -15.31 5.69
C ILE A 192 -1.84 -16.23 5.25
N GLU A 193 -1.59 -17.53 5.04
CA GLU A 193 -2.63 -18.52 4.77
C GLU A 193 -3.54 -18.69 5.99
N ASN A 194 -2.94 -18.75 7.19
CA ASN A 194 -3.68 -18.76 8.44
C ASN A 194 -4.48 -17.45 8.66
N LEU A 195 -3.97 -16.29 8.24
CA LEU A 195 -4.73 -15.03 8.28
C LEU A 195 -5.93 -15.05 7.33
N ILE A 196 -5.75 -15.57 6.12
CA ILE A 196 -6.83 -15.73 5.13
C ILE A 196 -7.88 -16.71 5.64
N ALA A 197 -7.47 -17.86 6.18
CA ALA A 197 -8.38 -18.86 6.72
C ALA A 197 -9.22 -18.29 7.87
N ASN A 198 -8.59 -17.58 8.80
CA ASN A 198 -9.30 -16.97 9.93
C ASN A 198 -10.22 -15.83 9.50
N ALA A 199 -9.80 -14.98 8.56
CA ALA A 199 -10.67 -13.95 8.00
C ALA A 199 -11.87 -14.55 7.25
N SER A 200 -11.66 -15.64 6.52
CA SER A 200 -12.73 -16.36 5.81
C SER A 200 -13.73 -16.95 6.80
N SER A 201 -13.26 -17.60 7.88
CA SER A 201 -14.13 -18.09 8.96
C SER A 201 -15.02 -16.99 9.56
N ILE A 202 -14.47 -15.81 9.81
CA ILE A 202 -15.25 -14.67 10.32
C ILE A 202 -16.31 -14.25 9.31
N SER A 203 -15.97 -14.18 8.02
CA SER A 203 -16.90 -13.76 6.98
C SER A 203 -18.04 -14.76 6.81
N ASP A 204 -17.74 -16.06 6.80
CA ASP A 204 -18.73 -17.14 6.75
C ASP A 204 -19.68 -17.10 7.96
N LYS A 205 -19.13 -16.81 9.15
CA LYS A 205 -19.94 -16.64 10.38
C LYS A 205 -20.84 -15.42 10.31
N LEU A 206 -20.35 -14.30 9.82
CA LEU A 206 -21.16 -13.09 9.64
C LEU A 206 -22.28 -13.31 8.64
N GLU A 207 -21.99 -13.96 7.51
CA GLU A 207 -23.00 -14.33 6.52
C GLU A 207 -24.05 -15.28 7.12
N THR A 208 -23.63 -16.22 7.97
CA THR A 208 -24.54 -17.11 8.71
C THR A 208 -25.42 -16.33 9.68
N ILE A 209 -24.87 -15.40 10.46
CA ILE A 209 -25.63 -14.55 11.38
C ILE A 209 -26.68 -13.75 10.61
N ILE A 210 -26.27 -13.13 9.50
CA ILE A 210 -27.14 -12.31 8.65
C ILE A 210 -28.28 -13.14 8.05
N SER A 211 -27.96 -14.30 7.47
CA SER A 211 -28.93 -15.15 6.77
C SER A 211 -29.88 -15.87 7.72
N GLN A 212 -29.40 -16.38 8.87
CA GLN A 212 -30.25 -17.11 9.83
C GLN A 212 -31.13 -16.19 10.67
N ASN A 213 -30.78 -14.91 10.78
CA ASN A 213 -31.53 -13.94 11.57
C ASN A 213 -32.23 -12.88 10.70
N GLU A 214 -32.34 -13.07 9.38
CA GLU A 214 -32.85 -12.06 8.43
C GLU A 214 -34.20 -11.45 8.86
N GLU A 215 -35.13 -12.27 9.37
CA GLU A 215 -36.44 -11.80 9.83
C GLU A 215 -36.35 -10.97 11.13
N SER A 216 -35.53 -11.40 12.10
CA SER A 216 -35.25 -10.65 13.34
C SER A 216 -34.49 -9.35 13.08
N ILE A 217 -33.54 -9.39 12.15
CA ILE A 217 -32.74 -8.27 11.65
C ILE A 217 -33.63 -7.23 10.95
N ASN A 218 -34.51 -7.68 10.05
CA ASN A 218 -35.44 -6.80 9.33
C ASN A 218 -36.56 -6.25 10.20
N SER A 219 -36.99 -7.01 11.22
CA SER A 219 -38.07 -6.61 12.11
C SER A 219 -37.61 -5.66 13.22
N SER A 220 -36.29 -5.53 13.46
CA SER A 220 -35.67 -4.56 14.38
C SER A 220 -36.16 -4.61 15.83
N LEU A 221 -36.94 -5.62 16.21
CA LEU A 221 -37.76 -5.55 17.43
C LEU A 221 -37.26 -6.34 18.62
N ASN A 222 -36.19 -7.14 18.50
CA ASN A 222 -35.40 -7.62 19.63
C ASN A 222 -34.12 -8.26 19.09
N LEU A 223 -32.95 -7.73 19.44
CA LEU A 223 -31.72 -8.49 19.34
C LEU A 223 -31.87 -9.75 20.21
N THR A 224 -31.88 -10.93 19.58
CA THR A 224 -31.98 -12.18 20.31
C THR A 224 -30.66 -12.47 21.02
N ASN A 225 -30.72 -13.24 22.11
CA ASN A 225 -29.50 -13.71 22.80
C ASN A 225 -28.59 -14.53 21.86
N GLU A 226 -29.14 -15.11 20.79
CA GLU A 226 -28.39 -15.85 19.77
C GLU A 226 -27.48 -14.92 18.96
N VAL A 227 -28.01 -13.82 18.41
CA VAL A 227 -27.20 -12.81 17.68
C VAL A 227 -26.07 -12.25 18.58
N LEU A 228 -26.35 -12.03 19.86
CA LEU A 228 -25.34 -11.54 20.81
C LEU A 228 -24.26 -12.60 21.12
N ASN A 229 -24.64 -13.88 21.21
CA ASN A 229 -23.68 -14.97 21.44
C ASN A 229 -22.80 -15.22 20.20
N ASP A 230 -23.37 -15.15 19.01
CA ASP A 230 -22.63 -15.32 17.76
C ASP A 230 -21.69 -14.14 17.49
N PHE A 231 -22.11 -12.93 17.87
CA PHE A 231 -21.24 -11.76 17.90
C PHE A 231 -20.07 -11.92 18.87
N ASN A 232 -20.30 -12.46 20.08
CA ASN A 232 -19.22 -12.79 21.02
C ASN A 232 -18.26 -13.84 20.45
N SER A 233 -18.76 -14.83 19.69
CA SER A 233 -17.90 -15.78 18.97
C SER A 233 -17.03 -15.07 17.93
N THR A 234 -17.61 -14.14 17.16
CA THR A 234 -16.90 -13.31 16.18
C THR A 234 -15.78 -12.48 16.83
N LEU A 235 -16.05 -11.85 17.98
CA LEU A 235 -15.03 -11.13 18.76
C LEU A 235 -13.89 -12.03 19.24
N SER A 236 -14.18 -13.30 19.54
CA SER A 236 -13.14 -14.27 19.91
C SER A 236 -12.28 -14.71 18.72
N GLU A 237 -12.82 -14.75 17.50
CA GLU A 237 -12.02 -15.04 16.30
C GLU A 237 -11.18 -13.85 15.87
N MET A 238 -11.67 -12.63 16.09
CA MET A 238 -10.88 -11.42 15.90
C MET A 238 -9.63 -11.38 16.79
N ASP A 239 -9.71 -11.91 18.02
CA ASP A 239 -8.56 -12.08 18.91
C ASP A 239 -7.45 -12.93 18.26
N ILE A 240 -7.84 -13.93 17.46
CA ILE A 240 -6.91 -14.80 16.72
C ILE A 240 -6.28 -14.04 15.55
N ILE A 241 -7.05 -13.23 14.81
CA ILE A 241 -6.50 -12.37 13.73
C ILE A 241 -5.50 -11.37 14.31
N VAL A 242 -5.83 -10.72 15.42
CA VAL A 242 -4.92 -9.79 16.12
C VAL A 242 -3.63 -10.49 16.50
N LYS A 243 -3.70 -11.68 17.09
CA LYS A 243 -2.51 -12.46 17.48
C LYS A 243 -1.67 -12.89 16.28
N ASN A 244 -2.30 -13.41 15.23
CA ASN A 244 -1.61 -13.78 14.00
C ASN A 244 -0.95 -12.57 13.34
N PHE A 245 -1.57 -11.40 13.47
CA PHE A 245 -1.04 -10.16 12.94
C PHE A 245 0.12 -9.59 13.78
N GLN A 246 0.06 -9.73 15.11
CA GLN A 246 1.18 -9.45 16.00
C GLN A 246 2.36 -10.38 15.68
N ASP A 247 2.10 -11.68 15.53
CA ASP A 247 3.09 -12.69 15.17
C ASP A 247 3.72 -12.42 13.79
N LEU A 248 2.90 -12.11 12.79
CA LEU A 248 3.38 -11.65 11.48
C LEU A 248 4.28 -10.41 11.66
N SER A 249 3.80 -9.39 12.38
CA SER A 249 4.55 -8.15 12.60
C SER A 249 5.91 -8.41 13.27
N THR A 250 5.99 -9.33 14.24
CA THR A 250 7.25 -9.74 14.86
C THR A 250 8.16 -10.46 13.88
N LYS A 251 7.64 -11.43 13.11
CA LYS A 251 8.39 -12.18 12.09
C LYS A 251 8.90 -11.31 10.94
N LEU A 252 8.21 -10.22 10.60
CA LEU A 252 8.67 -9.26 9.59
C LEU A 252 9.96 -8.53 10.01
N VAL A 253 10.24 -8.42 11.32
CA VAL A 253 11.42 -7.73 11.88
C VAL A 253 12.58 -8.69 12.18
N GLU A 254 12.34 -10.00 12.18
CA GLU A 254 13.41 -10.99 12.36
C GLU A 254 14.37 -10.99 11.16
N GLU A 255 15.69 -10.94 11.45
CA GLU A 255 16.74 -10.69 10.46
C GLU A 255 16.76 -11.69 9.29
N ASP A 256 16.30 -12.92 9.53
CA ASP A 256 16.30 -14.04 8.57
C ASP A 256 15.00 -14.18 7.75
N SER A 257 14.01 -13.31 7.92
CA SER A 257 12.79 -13.40 7.12
C SER A 257 13.04 -12.89 5.69
N SER A 258 12.50 -13.59 4.69
CA SER A 258 12.48 -13.13 3.30
C SER A 258 11.72 -11.80 3.13
N PHE A 259 10.93 -11.41 4.12
CA PHE A 259 10.30 -10.09 4.23
C PHE A 259 11.24 -8.99 4.76
N ASN A 260 12.21 -9.28 5.63
CA ASN A 260 13.19 -8.28 6.09
C ASN A 260 14.05 -7.73 4.92
N LYS A 261 14.14 -8.49 3.82
CA LYS A 261 14.77 -8.03 2.56
C LYS A 261 13.87 -7.10 1.73
N ILE A 262 12.58 -7.03 2.02
CA ILE A 262 11.56 -6.24 1.30
C ILE A 262 11.06 -5.08 2.18
N ILE A 263 11.02 -5.26 3.50
CA ILE A 263 10.54 -4.30 4.50
C ILE A 263 11.74 -3.90 5.36
N THR A 264 12.53 -2.98 4.84
CA THR A 264 13.64 -2.36 5.60
C THR A 264 13.18 -1.23 6.51
N GLU A 265 11.91 -0.83 6.44
CA GLU A 265 11.43 0.37 7.11
C GLU A 265 10.79 0.08 8.47
N LYS A 266 11.47 0.52 9.52
CA LYS A 266 11.00 0.54 10.92
C LYS A 266 9.58 1.15 11.05
N GLU A 267 9.23 2.10 10.20
CA GLU A 267 7.95 2.77 10.26
C GLU A 267 6.77 1.86 9.85
N LEU A 268 6.97 0.93 8.91
CA LEU A 268 5.96 -0.05 8.53
C LEU A 268 5.63 -0.97 9.69
N TYR A 269 6.66 -1.52 10.33
CA TYR A 269 6.51 -2.29 11.56
C TYR A 269 5.75 -1.49 12.63
N GLU A 270 6.11 -0.24 12.87
CA GLU A 270 5.43 0.60 13.86
C GLU A 270 3.95 0.85 13.53
N LYS A 271 3.59 1.09 12.26
CA LYS A 271 2.20 1.30 11.84
C LYS A 271 1.37 0.02 11.96
N LEU A 272 1.91 -1.13 11.52
CA LEU A 272 1.25 -2.43 11.70
C LEU A 272 1.05 -2.72 13.19
N LEU A 273 2.11 -2.57 14.00
CA LEU A 273 2.07 -2.81 15.43
C LEU A 273 1.06 -1.89 16.13
N LYS A 274 1.02 -0.59 15.79
CA LYS A 274 0.03 0.35 16.35
C LYS A 274 -1.41 -0.06 16.03
N SER A 275 -1.69 -0.49 14.80
CA SER A 275 -3.02 -0.99 14.43
C SER A 275 -3.36 -2.28 15.19
N ALA A 276 -2.42 -3.21 15.27
CA ALA A 276 -2.57 -4.46 16.02
C ALA A 276 -2.87 -4.20 17.50
N VAL A 277 -2.09 -3.33 18.14
CA VAL A 277 -2.24 -2.94 19.55
C VAL A 277 -3.54 -2.19 19.79
N SER A 278 -3.96 -1.34 18.86
CA SER A 278 -5.23 -0.62 18.97
C SER A 278 -6.41 -1.58 18.94
N LEU A 279 -6.37 -2.58 18.05
CA LEU A 279 -7.40 -3.61 17.95
C LEU A 279 -7.38 -4.54 19.18
N ASP A 280 -6.21 -4.96 19.64
CA ASP A 280 -6.03 -5.75 20.88
C ASP A 280 -6.61 -5.04 22.10
N SER A 281 -6.27 -3.76 22.27
CA SER A 281 -6.75 -2.94 23.37
C SER A 281 -8.27 -2.80 23.35
N LEU A 282 -8.85 -2.63 22.16
CA LEU A 282 -10.30 -2.58 21.97
C LEU A 282 -10.96 -3.90 22.39
N LEU A 283 -10.46 -5.04 21.91
CA LEU A 283 -10.99 -6.36 22.25
C LEU A 283 -10.90 -6.65 23.75
N ILE A 284 -9.79 -6.28 24.40
CA ILE A 284 -9.61 -6.41 25.85
C ILE A 284 -10.63 -5.54 26.61
N ASP A 285 -10.83 -4.28 26.20
CA ASP A 285 -11.80 -3.39 26.86
C ASP A 285 -13.24 -3.93 26.74
N ILE A 286 -13.61 -4.48 25.58
CA ILE A 286 -14.93 -5.09 25.36
C ILE A 286 -15.11 -6.32 26.27
N LYS A 287 -14.12 -7.22 26.30
CA LYS A 287 -14.15 -8.42 27.17
C LYS A 287 -14.25 -8.06 28.65
N LYS A 288 -13.56 -6.99 29.07
CA LYS A 288 -13.50 -6.57 30.49
C LYS A 288 -14.73 -5.77 30.92
N ASN A 289 -15.28 -4.95 30.03
CA ASN A 289 -16.37 -4.03 30.33
C ASN A 289 -17.58 -4.22 29.40
N PRO A 290 -18.16 -5.44 29.31
CA PRO A 290 -19.24 -5.69 28.38
C PRO A 290 -20.43 -4.75 28.63
N GLY A 291 -20.82 -4.49 29.88
CA GLY A 291 -21.94 -3.59 30.20
C GLY A 291 -21.78 -2.12 29.77
N LYS A 292 -20.57 -1.67 29.43
CA LYS A 292 -20.33 -0.34 28.82
C LYS A 292 -20.90 -0.26 27.41
N TYR A 293 -20.94 -1.39 26.71
CA TYR A 293 -21.30 -1.51 25.30
C TYR A 293 -22.62 -2.26 25.09
N PHE A 294 -22.83 -3.32 25.87
CA PHE A 294 -24.05 -4.13 25.90
C PHE A 294 -25.00 -3.58 26.96
N LYS A 295 -25.73 -2.50 26.64
CA LYS A 295 -26.88 -2.07 27.47
C LYS A 295 -28.08 -2.96 27.13
N ILE A 296 -28.16 -4.12 27.78
CA ILE A 296 -29.35 -4.97 27.70
C ILE A 296 -30.51 -4.19 28.33
N LYS A 297 -31.43 -3.69 27.51
CA LYS A 297 -32.74 -3.26 28.02
C LYS A 297 -33.51 -4.53 28.36
N VAL A 298 -33.50 -4.89 29.64
CA VAL A 298 -34.36 -5.95 30.17
C VAL A 298 -35.79 -5.42 30.12
N PHE A 299 -36.61 -6.00 29.25
CA PHE A 299 -38.07 -5.89 29.30
C PHE A 299 -38.64 -7.20 29.84
#